data_AF-A0A968XWL5-F1
#
_entry.id   AF-A0A968XWL5-F1
#
_cell.length_a   1.000
_cell.length_b   1.000
_cell.length_c   1.000
_cell.angle_alpha   90.00
_cell.angle_beta   90.00
_cell.angle_gamma   90.00
#
_symmetry.space_group_name_H-M   'P 1'
#
loop_
_entity.id
_entity.type
_entity.pdbx_description
1 polymer ?
#
loop_
_entity_poly.entity_id
_entity_poly.type
_entity_poly.pdbx_seq_one_letter_code
_entity_poly.pdbx_strand_id
1 'polypeptide(L)'
;MAQVQQQTGDREAAAQTYRTLIEKQPGNLKALQSLAALLMQENRPTAAVSLLQDTLKLAPEANQAEPGKIDEAAVKLMLGEVYTQQNRVDDAIKIYDEVQAETAEG
;
A
#
# COMPACT_ATOMS: atom_id res chain seq x y z
N MET A 1 3.16 28.78 13.08
CA MET A 1 2.82 27.59 13.90
C MET A 1 1.43 27.06 13.58
N ALA A 2 0.38 27.90 13.48
CA ALA A 2 -0.99 27.46 13.18
C ALA A 2 -1.14 26.64 11.87
N GLN A 3 -0.54 27.08 10.77
CA GLN A 3 -0.65 26.39 9.47
C GLN A 3 -0.03 24.97 9.47
N VAL A 4 1.09 24.78 10.17
CA VAL A 4 1.74 23.46 10.30
C VAL A 4 0.89 22.53 11.17
N GLN A 5 0.34 23.03 12.27
CA GLN A 5 -0.55 22.24 13.13
C GLN A 5 -1.83 21.82 12.40
N GLN A 6 -2.43 22.71 11.61
CA GLN A 6 -3.60 22.37 10.78
C GLN A 6 -3.25 21.31 9.74
N GLN A 7 -2.14 21.48 8.99
CA GLN A 7 -1.70 20.50 8.01
C GLN A 7 -1.42 19.12 8.63
N THR A 8 -0.81 19.07 9.82
CA THR A 8 -0.60 17.80 10.52
C THR A 8 -1.92 17.17 10.95
N GLY A 9 -2.86 17.96 11.50
CA GLY A 9 -4.17 17.46 11.91
C GLY A 9 -5.01 16.93 10.73
N ASP A 10 -4.96 17.62 9.58
CA ASP A 10 -5.66 17.20 8.37
C ASP A 10 -5.09 15.89 7.81
N ARG A 11 -3.77 15.71 7.89
CA ARG A 11 -3.09 14.47 7.47
C ARG A 11 -3.43 13.29 8.36
N GLU A 12 -3.42 13.46 9.68
CA GLU A 12 -3.80 12.40 10.62
C GLU A 12 -5.27 11.97 10.43
N ALA A 13 -6.17 12.94 10.25
CA ALA A 13 -7.58 12.67 9.97
C ALA A 13 -7.78 11.92 8.64
N ALA A 14 -7.03 12.29 7.60
CA ALA A 14 -7.03 11.57 6.33
C ALA A 14 -6.49 10.14 6.49
N ALA A 15 -5.38 9.96 7.21
CA ALA A 15 -4.81 8.64 7.47
C ALA A 15 -5.81 7.72 8.17
N GLN A 16 -6.52 8.24 9.18
CA GLN A 16 -7.52 7.46 9.90
C GLN A 16 -8.70 7.08 9.00
N THR A 17 -9.14 8.02 8.16
CA THR A 17 -10.21 7.76 7.17
C THR A 17 -9.83 6.64 6.21
N TYR A 18 -8.61 6.64 5.68
CA TYR A 18 -8.14 5.58 4.80
C TYR A 18 -8.01 4.24 5.51
N ARG A 19 -7.51 4.21 6.76
CA ARG A 19 -7.44 2.97 7.55
C ARG A 19 -8.82 2.34 7.72
N THR A 20 -9.81 3.13 8.13
CA THR A 20 -11.19 2.63 8.28
C THR A 20 -11.78 2.14 6.95
N LEU A 21 -11.43 2.77 5.83
CA LEU A 21 -11.85 2.29 4.52
C LEU A 21 -11.19 0.95 4.15
N ILE A 22 -9.91 0.79 4.45
CA ILE A 22 -9.15 -0.46 4.21
C ILE A 22 -9.66 -1.59 5.10
N GLU A 23 -10.00 -1.33 6.36
CA GLU A 23 -10.63 -2.32 7.25
C GLU A 23 -11.95 -2.87 6.67
N LYS A 24 -12.72 -2.02 6.00
CA LYS A 24 -13.99 -2.42 5.35
C LYS A 24 -13.79 -3.02 3.97
N GLN A 25 -12.77 -2.55 3.26
CA GLN A 25 -12.46 -2.92 1.88
C GLN A 25 -10.94 -3.11 1.75
N PRO A 26 -10.41 -4.27 2.16
CA PRO A 26 -8.97 -4.53 2.16
C PRO A 26 -8.30 -4.40 0.78
N GLY A 27 -9.05 -4.62 -0.31
CA GLY A 27 -8.58 -4.43 -1.68
C GLY A 27 -8.86 -3.06 -2.30
N ASN A 28 -9.26 -2.05 -1.50
CA ASN A 28 -9.48 -0.70 -2.03
C ASN A 28 -8.15 -0.05 -2.40
N LEU A 29 -7.74 -0.24 -3.66
CA LEU A 29 -6.47 0.26 -4.20
C LEU A 29 -6.28 1.75 -4.01
N LYS A 30 -7.36 2.55 -4.15
CA LYS A 30 -7.29 4.00 -3.95
C LYS A 30 -6.95 4.35 -2.50
N ALA A 31 -7.56 3.66 -1.54
CA ALA A 31 -7.29 3.87 -0.12
C ALA A 31 -5.86 3.46 0.25
N LEU A 32 -5.41 2.30 -0.25
CA LEU A 32 -4.05 1.80 -0.05
C LEU A 32 -3.01 2.77 -0.62
N GLN A 33 -3.17 3.19 -1.88
CA GLN A 33 -2.26 4.15 -2.52
C GLN A 33 -2.24 5.48 -1.77
N SER A 34 -3.41 6.00 -1.39
CA SER A 34 -3.51 7.29 -0.70
C SER A 34 -2.84 7.25 0.69
N LEU A 35 -3.03 6.17 1.44
CA LEU A 35 -2.41 6.01 2.75
C LEU A 35 -0.90 5.76 2.63
N ALA A 36 -0.45 4.92 1.69
CA ALA A 36 0.97 4.70 1.44
C ALA A 36 1.68 6.00 1.05
N ALA A 37 1.12 6.78 0.12
CA ALA A 37 1.66 8.08 -0.28
C ALA A 37 1.72 9.07 0.89
N LEU A 38 0.68 9.12 1.71
CA LEU A 38 0.65 9.96 2.91
C LEU A 38 1.75 9.57 3.91
N LEU A 39 1.92 8.27 4.17
CA LEU A 39 2.98 7.76 5.05
C LEU A 39 4.38 8.07 4.50
N MET A 40 4.58 8.04 3.19
CA MET A 40 5.82 8.47 2.56
C MET A 40 6.08 9.97 2.77
N GLN A 41 5.06 10.82 2.60
CA GLN A 41 5.15 12.26 2.84
C GLN A 41 5.43 12.61 4.31
N GLU A 42 4.97 11.79 5.24
CA GLU A 42 5.25 11.91 6.67
C GLU A 42 6.62 11.37 7.09
N ASN A 43 7.45 10.94 6.13
CA ASN A 43 8.74 10.29 6.39
C ASN A 43 8.59 9.01 7.24
N ARG A 44 7.51 8.26 6.99
CA ARG A 44 7.19 6.96 7.63
C ARG A 44 7.17 5.81 6.61
N PRO A 45 8.25 5.61 5.84
CA PRO A 45 8.26 4.62 4.77
C PRO A 45 8.08 3.18 5.27
N THR A 46 8.58 2.85 6.46
CA THR A 46 8.38 1.52 7.08
C THR A 46 6.90 1.21 7.28
N ALA A 47 6.08 2.20 7.67
CA ALA A 47 4.66 2.01 7.84
C ALA A 47 3.94 1.82 6.49
N ALA A 48 4.39 2.49 5.42
CA ALA A 48 3.86 2.29 4.08
C ALA A 48 4.14 0.87 3.57
N VAL A 49 5.35 0.36 3.81
CA VAL A 49 5.73 -1.02 3.49
C VAL A 49 4.88 -2.02 4.28
N SER A 50 4.75 -1.85 5.60
CA SER A 50 3.94 -2.75 6.44
C SER A 50 2.48 -2.78 5.99
N LEU A 51 1.90 -1.61 5.67
CA LEU A 51 0.53 -1.53 5.16
C LEU A 51 0.32 -2.45 3.94
N LEU A 52 1.17 -2.33 2.93
CA LEU A 52 1.03 -3.07 1.68
C LEU A 52 1.34 -4.57 1.86
N GLN A 53 2.33 -4.89 2.69
CA GLN A 53 2.64 -6.29 3.04
C GLN A 53 1.51 -6.96 3.80
N ASP A 54 0.86 -6.25 4.73
CA ASP A 54 -0.25 -6.82 5.49
C ASP A 54 -1.48 -7.02 4.59
N THR A 55 -1.73 -6.13 3.62
CA THR A 55 -2.74 -6.37 2.57
C THR A 55 -2.43 -7.64 1.77
N LEU A 56 -1.18 -7.85 1.36
CA LEU A 56 -0.78 -9.06 0.62
C LEU A 56 -0.94 -10.34 1.46
N LYS A 57 -0.68 -10.29 2.77
CA LYS A 57 -0.92 -11.44 3.67
C LYS A 57 -2.40 -11.80 3.79
N LEU A 58 -3.30 -10.82 3.66
CA LEU A 58 -4.74 -11.05 3.69
C LEU A 58 -5.28 -11.57 2.35
N ALA A 59 -4.55 -11.38 1.25
CA ALA A 59 -5.01 -11.72 -0.09
C ALA A 59 -5.40 -13.18 -0.28
N PRO A 60 -4.65 -14.19 0.19
CA PRO A 60 -5.04 -15.58 0.01
C PRO A 60 -6.40 -15.90 0.62
N GLU A 61 -6.66 -15.46 1.86
CA GLU A 61 -7.95 -15.70 2.53
C GLU A 61 -9.08 -14.87 1.89
N ALA A 62 -8.82 -13.60 1.59
CA ALA A 62 -9.78 -12.71 0.96
C ALA A 62 -10.20 -13.19 -0.43
N ASN A 63 -9.24 -13.62 -1.25
CA ASN A 63 -9.46 -14.09 -2.61
C ASN A 63 -10.07 -15.50 -2.66
N GLN A 64 -9.86 -16.33 -1.64
CA GLN A 64 -10.60 -17.59 -1.48
C GLN A 64 -12.08 -17.34 -1.22
N ALA A 65 -12.42 -16.33 -0.40
CA ALA A 65 -13.81 -16.00 -0.08
C ALA A 65 -14.51 -15.28 -1.25
N GLU A 66 -13.80 -14.40 -1.95
CA GLU A 66 -14.30 -13.61 -3.06
C GLU A 66 -13.16 -13.40 -4.08
N PRO A 67 -13.15 -14.15 -5.20
CA PRO A 67 -12.07 -14.06 -6.19
C PRO A 67 -11.87 -12.64 -6.71
N GLY A 68 -10.62 -12.18 -6.71
CA GLY A 68 -10.26 -10.82 -7.16
C GLY A 68 -10.57 -9.71 -6.15
N LYS A 69 -10.94 -10.05 -4.91
CA LYS A 69 -11.18 -9.07 -3.84
C LYS A 69 -9.95 -8.23 -3.53
N ILE A 70 -8.76 -8.81 -3.59
CA ILE A 70 -7.49 -8.11 -3.50
C ILE A 70 -6.72 -8.39 -4.80
N ASP A 71 -6.44 -7.32 -5.55
CA ASP A 71 -5.55 -7.36 -6.71
C ASP A 71 -4.09 -7.38 -6.22
N GLU A 72 -3.54 -8.57 -6.05
CA GLU A 72 -2.19 -8.79 -5.53
C GLU A 72 -1.12 -8.13 -6.40
N ALA A 73 -1.27 -8.19 -7.73
CA ALA A 73 -0.34 -7.57 -8.66
C ALA A 73 -0.31 -6.05 -8.48
N ALA A 74 -1.49 -5.40 -8.39
CA ALA A 74 -1.56 -3.96 -8.15
C ALA A 74 -0.95 -3.57 -6.80
N VAL A 75 -1.18 -4.35 -5.73
CA VAL A 75 -0.61 -4.08 -4.41
C VAL A 75 0.92 -4.27 -4.40
N LYS A 76 1.44 -5.30 -5.10
CA LYS A 76 2.88 -5.51 -5.29
C LYS A 76 3.51 -4.35 -6.06
N LEU A 77 2.88 -3.84 -7.12
CA LEU A 77 3.39 -2.67 -7.85
C LEU A 77 3.52 -1.44 -6.95
N MET A 78 2.53 -1.17 -6.09
CA MET A 78 2.63 -0.09 -5.10
C MET A 78 3.79 -0.32 -4.11
N LEU A 79 4.01 -1.57 -3.69
CA LEU A 79 5.11 -1.91 -2.79
C LEU A 79 6.47 -1.68 -3.45
N GLY A 80 6.61 -2.06 -4.72
CA GLY A 80 7.79 -1.77 -5.53
C GLY A 80 8.05 -0.26 -5.68
N GLU A 81 7.01 0.54 -5.90
CA GLU A 81 7.14 2.02 -5.94
C GLU A 81 7.64 2.57 -4.60
N VAL A 82 7.08 2.08 -3.49
CA VAL A 82 7.49 2.48 -2.13
C VAL A 82 8.94 2.10 -1.87
N TYR A 83 9.41 0.93 -2.33
CA TYR A 83 10.83 0.55 -2.22
C TYR A 83 11.74 1.42 -3.10
N THR A 84 11.31 1.72 -4.33
CA THR A 84 12.04 2.60 -5.25
C THR A 84 12.25 3.98 -4.64
N GLN A 85 11.21 4.57 -4.05
CA GLN A 85 11.31 5.86 -3.36
C GLN A 85 12.20 5.82 -2.11
N GLN A 86 12.38 4.66 -1.48
CA GLN A 86 13.32 4.45 -0.38
C GLN A 86 14.75 4.15 -0.84
N ASN A 87 15.02 4.18 -2.14
CA ASN A 87 16.29 3.74 -2.73
C ASN A 87 16.64 2.28 -2.38
N ARG A 88 15.64 1.46 -2.03
CA ARG A 88 15.75 0.01 -1.78
C ARG A 88 15.57 -0.74 -3.09
N VAL A 89 16.52 -0.52 -4.00
CA VAL A 89 16.44 -0.99 -5.40
C VAL A 89 16.36 -2.51 -5.48
N ASP A 90 17.13 -3.23 -4.67
CA ASP A 90 17.13 -4.70 -4.66
C ASP A 90 15.76 -5.29 -4.28
N ASP A 91 15.05 -4.64 -3.35
CA ASP A 91 13.71 -5.07 -2.94
C ASP A 91 12.67 -4.71 -4.01
N ALA A 92 12.81 -3.55 -4.65
CA ALA A 92 11.93 -3.16 -5.76
C ALA A 92 12.04 -4.12 -6.94
N ILE A 93 13.27 -4.49 -7.34
CA ILE A 93 13.51 -5.43 -8.45
C ILE A 93 12.83 -6.77 -8.16
N LYS A 94 13.03 -7.35 -6.97
CA LYS A 94 12.39 -8.62 -6.59
C LYS A 94 10.87 -8.57 -6.74
N ILE A 95 10.25 -7.50 -6.25
CA ILE A 95 8.79 -7.34 -6.34
C ILE A 95 8.32 -7.18 -7.78
N TYR A 96 9.05 -6.43 -8.61
CA TYR A 96 8.69 -6.27 -10.02
C TYR A 96 8.88 -7.57 -10.83
N ASP A 97 9.92 -8.34 -10.53
CA ASP A 97 10.16 -9.64 -11.15
C ASP A 97 9.05 -10.65 -10.79
N GLU A 98 8.59 -10.66 -9.54
CA GLU A 98 7.44 -11.47 -9.11
C GLU A 98 6.18 -11.13 -9.93
N VAL A 99 5.84 -9.85 -10.04
CA VAL A 99 4.66 -9.41 -10.80
C VAL A 99 4.78 -9.83 -12.28
N GLN A 100 5.95 -9.67 -12.89
CA GLN A 100 6.16 -10.05 -14.28
C GLN A 100 6.02 -11.57 -14.49
N ALA A 101 6.59 -12.37 -13.60
CA ALA A 101 6.48 -13.83 -13.66
C ALA A 101 5.01 -14.27 -13.58
N GLU A 102 4.26 -13.73 -12.62
CA GLU A 102 2.83 -14.04 -12.43
C GLU A 102 1.98 -13.68 -13.67
N THR A 103 2.29 -12.57 -14.34
CA THR A 103 1.57 -12.15 -15.56
C THR A 103 1.96 -12.95 -16.81
N ALA A 104 3.12 -13.59 -16.83
CA ALA A 104 3.58 -14.40 -17.96
C ALA A 104 3.04 -15.84 -17.93
N GLU A 105 2.54 -16.29 -16.78
CA GLU A 105 2.05 -17.65 -16.56
C GLU A 105 0.52 -17.79 -16.61
N GLY A 106 -0.23 -16.69 -16.73
CA GLY A 106 -1.71 -16.66 -16.81
C GLY A 106 -2.25 -16.47 -18.22
#